data_AF-F0REX3-F1
#
_entry.id   AF-F0REX3-F1
#
_cell.length_a   1.000
_cell.length_b   1.000
_cell.length_c   1.000
_cell.angle_alpha   90.00
_cell.angle_beta   90.00
_cell.angle_gamma   90.00
#
_symmetry.space_group_name_H-M   'P 1'
#
loop_
_entity.id
_entity.type
_entity.pdbx_description
1 polymer ?
#
loop_
_entity_poly.entity_id
_entity_poly.type
_entity_poly.pdbx_seq_one_letter_code
_entity_poly.pdbx_strand_id
1 'polypeptide(L)'
;MLLIYTHKITPRFTYIMKHLFGKILGVEVTLTTKVEDFIKHSGAKITYSKQPLQNEFFIRSNDLLYQQGITDLEINIGDWDGTPCFFATGERSNIPFDVFAASFYLISRYEEYLPHVKDEHGRYPVKDSLAYKYNFLEQPVVDIWMYKVLDALLVQFPDLVYKKRAYQYTSIIDVTTSHCYAHRGIMRSLGGLFLDVFTLKFKRVFQRVSVWFNPKKDPYNNFDYLINLHKANTVKSMFFFQFANYSTFDKNVSTTNNKFKYLIKSVADYSVVSLAASYNSFSNLEILKEEKRKLAAVINRPIKYVRFRYNRVEIPATYKALVDADFREDFTMGYTHCMGFRAGTCSPFSFYDIHLESQQPIKIHPFAVHNYSLITLKNEKAIFKKLDALYHQLHKVNGTLVTIFSNELLGGKQRFNWMNIYETILKKYNV
;
A
#
# COMPACT_ATOMS: atom_id res chain seq x y z
N MET A 1 2.26 -2.88 -30.31
CA MET A 1 3.22 -2.04 -29.57
C MET A 1 2.85 -0.58 -29.80
N LEU A 2 2.77 0.22 -28.73
CA LEU A 2 2.45 1.65 -28.74
C LEU A 2 3.75 2.46 -28.85
N LEU A 3 3.86 3.33 -29.85
CA LEU A 3 5.01 4.23 -29.99
C LEU A 3 4.72 5.59 -29.34
N ILE A 4 5.57 6.05 -28.42
CA ILE A 4 5.43 7.37 -27.80
C ILE A 4 6.62 8.23 -28.20
N TYR A 5 6.34 9.30 -28.94
CA TYR A 5 7.31 10.32 -29.26
C TYR A 5 7.36 11.40 -28.18
N THR A 6 8.56 11.82 -27.81
CA THR A 6 8.81 13.02 -27.01
C THR A 6 10.09 13.70 -27.49
N HIS A 7 10.21 15.01 -27.24
CA HIS A 7 11.43 15.75 -27.57
C HIS A 7 12.65 15.35 -26.72
N LYS A 8 12.44 14.74 -25.54
CA LYS A 8 13.52 14.31 -24.64
C LYS A 8 13.11 13.11 -23.79
N ILE A 9 13.88 12.03 -23.84
CA ILE A 9 13.69 10.87 -22.95
C ILE A 9 14.48 11.10 -21.66
N THR A 10 13.78 11.14 -20.53
CA THR A 10 14.36 11.24 -19.18
C THR A 10 14.07 9.98 -18.36
N PRO A 11 14.75 9.81 -17.21
CA PRO A 11 14.43 8.73 -16.28
C PRO A 11 12.98 8.78 -15.77
N ARG A 12 12.46 9.96 -15.41
CA ARG A 12 11.06 10.17 -14.98
C ARG A 12 10.06 9.73 -16.04
N PHE A 13 10.26 10.21 -17.28
CA PHE A 13 9.42 9.87 -18.42
C PHE A 13 9.45 8.35 -18.68
N THR A 14 10.64 7.76 -18.75
CA THR A 14 10.79 6.32 -18.99
C THR A 14 10.11 5.49 -17.89
N TYR A 15 10.30 5.86 -16.63
CA TYR A 15 9.69 5.20 -15.48
C TYR A 15 8.16 5.23 -15.56
N ILE A 16 7.58 6.42 -15.73
CA ILE A 16 6.12 6.56 -15.67
C ILE A 16 5.44 5.93 -16.88
N MET A 17 6.02 6.05 -18.09
CA MET A 17 5.46 5.38 -19.29
C MET A 17 5.44 3.87 -19.12
N LYS A 18 6.54 3.27 -18.64
CA LYS A 18 6.61 1.83 -18.39
C LYS A 18 5.64 1.37 -17.31
N HIS A 19 5.43 2.19 -16.28
CA HIS A 19 4.45 1.88 -15.23
C HIS A 19 3.01 1.94 -15.77
N LEU A 20 2.61 3.06 -16.35
CA LEU A 20 1.24 3.30 -16.77
C LEU A 20 0.81 2.38 -17.93
N PHE A 21 1.58 2.34 -19.02
CA PHE A 21 1.23 1.47 -20.15
C PHE A 21 1.55 0.01 -19.85
N GLY A 22 2.75 -0.29 -19.34
CA GLY A 22 3.19 -1.66 -19.14
C GLY A 22 2.54 -2.38 -17.95
N LYS A 23 2.40 -1.72 -16.80
CA LYS A 23 1.89 -2.35 -15.56
C LYS A 23 0.40 -2.13 -15.34
N ILE A 24 -0.14 -0.95 -15.67
CA ILE A 24 -1.57 -0.68 -15.50
C ILE A 24 -2.38 -1.22 -16.69
N LEU A 25 -2.04 -0.81 -17.91
CA LEU A 25 -2.82 -1.18 -19.10
C LEU A 25 -2.40 -2.50 -19.76
N GLY A 26 -1.20 -3.01 -19.47
CA GLY A 26 -0.67 -4.19 -20.15
C GLY A 26 -0.40 -3.96 -21.63
N VAL A 27 0.01 -2.74 -21.99
CA VAL A 27 0.39 -2.31 -23.34
C VAL A 27 1.91 -2.24 -23.42
N GLU A 28 2.48 -2.89 -24.43
CA GLU A 28 3.91 -2.77 -24.73
C GLU A 28 4.21 -1.40 -25.36
N VAL A 29 5.20 -0.70 -24.82
CA VAL A 29 5.54 0.68 -25.19
C VAL A 29 6.98 0.79 -25.68
N THR A 30 7.15 1.53 -26.78
CA THR A 30 8.46 1.99 -27.28
C THR A 30 8.50 3.50 -27.25
N LEU A 31 9.64 4.06 -26.81
CA LEU A 31 9.85 5.50 -26.69
C LEU A 31 10.82 5.96 -27.77
N THR A 32 10.55 7.09 -28.43
CA THR A 32 11.46 7.67 -29.43
C THR A 32 11.56 9.19 -29.29
N THR A 33 12.70 9.74 -29.67
CA THR A 33 12.90 11.19 -29.88
C THR A 33 13.03 11.55 -31.35
N LYS A 34 12.94 10.57 -32.26
CA LYS A 34 13.10 10.80 -33.70
C LYS A 34 11.73 10.93 -34.34
N VAL A 35 11.49 12.09 -34.97
CA VAL A 35 10.27 12.35 -35.74
C VAL A 35 10.14 11.35 -36.90
N GLU A 36 11.25 10.94 -37.51
CA GLU A 36 11.24 9.94 -38.59
C GLU A 36 10.65 8.58 -38.17
N ASP A 37 11.00 8.10 -36.98
CA ASP A 37 10.46 6.84 -36.44
C ASP A 37 8.94 6.97 -36.23
N PHE A 38 8.50 8.14 -35.76
CA PHE A 38 7.08 8.44 -35.55
C PHE A 38 6.28 8.49 -36.86
N ILE A 39 6.85 9.08 -37.91
CA ILE A 39 6.22 9.13 -39.23
C ILE A 39 6.14 7.72 -39.86
N LYS A 40 7.23 6.94 -39.77
CA LYS A 40 7.30 5.57 -40.33
C LYS A 40 6.40 4.57 -39.60
N HIS A 41 6.04 4.85 -38.34
CA HIS A 41 5.18 3.95 -37.56
C HIS A 41 3.71 4.05 -37.98
N SER A 42 3.16 2.92 -38.43
CA SER A 42 1.76 2.77 -38.87
C SER A 42 0.81 2.34 -37.75
N GLY A 43 1.31 1.86 -36.62
CA GLY A 43 0.51 1.43 -35.48
C GLY A 43 0.08 2.57 -34.56
N ALA A 44 -0.47 2.20 -33.39
CA ALA A 44 -0.85 3.14 -32.36
C ALA A 44 0.34 3.99 -31.91
N LYS A 45 0.16 5.31 -31.92
CA LYS A 45 1.21 6.26 -31.57
C LYS A 45 0.70 7.49 -30.85
N ILE A 46 1.50 8.00 -29.92
CA ILE A 46 1.21 9.18 -29.11
C ILE A 46 2.35 10.18 -29.28
N THR A 47 2.01 11.45 -29.46
CA THR A 47 2.94 12.57 -29.26
C THR A 47 2.77 13.11 -27.85
N TYR A 48 3.86 13.11 -27.08
CA TYR A 48 3.92 13.74 -25.76
C TYR A 48 4.96 14.86 -25.79
N SER A 49 4.50 16.09 -26.04
CA SER A 49 5.36 17.26 -26.25
C SER A 49 4.60 18.57 -26.00
N LYS A 50 5.25 19.74 -26.17
CA LYS A 50 4.56 21.04 -26.06
C LYS A 50 3.59 21.30 -27.24
N GLN A 51 3.85 20.72 -28.41
CA GLN A 51 3.05 20.88 -29.62
C GLN A 51 2.85 19.52 -30.32
N PRO A 52 1.72 19.31 -31.03
CA PRO A 52 1.55 18.12 -31.87
C PRO A 52 2.51 18.18 -33.06
N LEU A 53 2.84 17.02 -33.62
CA LEU A 53 3.58 16.93 -34.88
C LEU A 53 2.64 17.06 -36.08
N GLN A 54 1.48 16.40 -36.03
CA GLN A 54 0.47 16.34 -37.08
C GLN A 54 -0.95 16.19 -36.45
N ASN A 55 -1.79 15.31 -36.98
CA ASN A 55 -3.14 14.99 -36.48
C ASN A 55 -3.19 13.60 -35.80
N GLU A 56 -2.25 13.36 -34.89
CA GLU A 56 -2.16 12.14 -34.08
C GLU A 56 -2.89 12.24 -32.74
N PHE A 57 -2.83 11.17 -31.94
CA PHE A 57 -3.12 11.24 -30.52
C PHE A 57 -2.04 12.05 -29.79
N PHE A 58 -2.37 13.26 -29.36
CA PHE A 58 -1.48 14.22 -28.76
C PHE A 58 -1.87 14.51 -27.30
N ILE A 59 -0.88 14.46 -26.41
CA ILE A 59 -1.01 14.94 -25.03
C ILE A 59 0.03 16.02 -24.81
N ARG A 60 -0.43 17.22 -24.44
CA ARG A 60 0.49 18.33 -24.15
C ARG A 60 1.25 18.06 -22.85
N SER A 61 2.58 18.19 -22.90
CA SER A 61 3.45 17.86 -21.77
C SER A 61 3.69 19.03 -20.80
N ASN A 62 3.55 18.74 -19.51
CA ASN A 62 4.10 19.49 -18.39
C ASN A 62 5.62 19.24 -18.26
N ASP A 63 6.35 20.21 -17.70
CA ASP A 63 7.80 20.13 -17.58
C ASP A 63 8.30 19.16 -16.50
N LEU A 64 7.42 18.74 -15.59
CA LEU A 64 7.77 17.85 -14.47
C LEU A 64 8.52 16.58 -14.90
N LEU A 65 8.16 15.98 -16.03
CA LEU A 65 8.81 14.77 -16.52
C LEU A 65 10.17 15.05 -17.17
N TYR A 66 10.49 16.30 -17.52
CA TYR A 66 11.77 16.67 -18.14
C TYR A 66 12.76 17.34 -17.18
N GLN A 67 12.28 17.79 -16.02
CA GLN A 67 13.05 18.39 -14.94
C GLN A 67 13.86 17.36 -14.14
N GLN A 68 14.86 17.86 -13.40
CA GLN A 68 15.60 17.12 -12.39
C GLN A 68 15.46 17.82 -11.04
N GLY A 69 15.51 17.05 -9.95
CA GLY A 69 15.39 17.59 -8.60
C GLY A 69 13.97 18.00 -8.22
N ILE A 70 13.83 18.65 -7.08
CA ILE A 70 12.52 18.97 -6.50
C ILE A 70 12.34 20.48 -6.52
N THR A 71 11.28 20.92 -7.17
CA THR A 71 10.78 22.29 -7.15
C THR A 71 9.35 22.31 -6.66
N ASP A 72 8.95 23.41 -6.04
CA ASP A 72 7.53 23.62 -5.73
C ASP A 72 6.72 23.74 -7.04
N LEU A 73 5.49 23.24 -7.02
CA LEU A 73 4.63 23.18 -8.19
C LEU A 73 3.27 23.78 -7.84
N GLU A 74 2.81 24.73 -8.65
CA GLU A 74 1.45 25.22 -8.54
C GLU A 74 0.48 24.19 -9.13
N ILE A 75 -0.42 23.67 -8.30
CA ILE A 75 -1.39 22.65 -8.69
C ILE A 75 -2.79 23.24 -8.67
N ASN A 76 -3.33 23.42 -9.87
CA ASN A 76 -4.72 23.77 -10.09
C ASN A 76 -5.51 22.50 -10.42
N ILE A 77 -6.51 22.20 -9.59
CA ILE A 77 -7.36 21.01 -9.72
C ILE A 77 -8.50 21.30 -10.68
N GLY A 78 -8.62 20.47 -11.71
CA GLY A 78 -9.77 20.35 -12.59
C GLY A 78 -10.53 19.05 -12.34
N ASP A 79 -11.50 18.78 -13.19
CA ASP A 79 -12.32 17.58 -13.18
C ASP A 79 -12.38 16.97 -14.58
N TRP A 80 -12.17 15.66 -14.67
CA TRP A 80 -12.39 14.90 -15.90
C TRP A 80 -13.44 13.83 -15.64
N ASP A 81 -14.67 14.11 -16.07
CA ASP A 81 -15.91 13.34 -15.84
C ASP A 81 -16.02 12.78 -14.41
N GLY A 82 -16.02 13.69 -13.41
CA GLY A 82 -16.17 13.36 -11.99
C GLY A 82 -14.92 12.78 -11.33
N THR A 83 -13.79 12.75 -12.02
CA THR A 83 -12.49 12.36 -11.47
C THR A 83 -11.58 13.58 -11.41
N PRO A 84 -11.15 14.03 -10.21
CA PRO A 84 -10.23 15.16 -10.09
C PRO A 84 -8.95 14.93 -10.90
N CYS A 85 -8.42 15.98 -11.51
CA CYS A 85 -7.19 15.94 -12.29
C CYS A 85 -6.43 17.28 -12.16
N PHE A 86 -5.17 17.34 -12.58
CA PHE A 86 -4.36 18.57 -12.52
C PHE A 86 -3.28 18.58 -13.59
N PHE A 87 -2.62 19.72 -13.78
CA PHE A 87 -1.78 20.02 -14.96
C PHE A 87 -2.61 20.09 -16.25
N ALA A 88 -3.63 20.94 -16.23
CA ALA A 88 -4.52 21.17 -17.37
C ALA A 88 -3.73 21.43 -18.67
N THR A 89 -4.24 20.85 -19.76
CA THR A 89 -3.69 21.03 -21.10
C THR A 89 -4.58 21.96 -21.93
N GLY A 90 -4.05 22.45 -23.05
CA GLY A 90 -4.85 23.26 -23.98
C GLY A 90 -5.80 22.42 -24.83
N GLU A 91 -6.75 23.08 -25.50
CA GLU A 91 -7.81 22.47 -26.33
C GLU A 91 -7.31 21.53 -27.43
N ARG A 92 -6.06 21.67 -27.87
CA ARG A 92 -5.46 20.79 -28.89
C ARG A 92 -5.08 19.40 -28.38
N SER A 93 -5.07 19.18 -27.06
CA SER A 93 -4.72 17.90 -26.44
C SER A 93 -5.93 16.96 -26.43
N ASN A 94 -5.74 15.67 -26.76
CA ASN A 94 -6.82 14.68 -26.74
C ASN A 94 -7.32 14.35 -25.33
N ILE A 95 -6.49 14.61 -24.31
CA ILE A 95 -6.80 14.43 -22.89
C ILE A 95 -6.74 15.82 -22.22
N PRO A 96 -7.65 16.17 -21.29
CA PRO A 96 -7.78 17.54 -20.76
C PRO A 96 -6.66 17.99 -19.80
N PHE A 97 -5.76 17.10 -19.42
CA PHE A 97 -4.60 17.38 -18.57
C PHE A 97 -3.44 16.45 -18.89
N ASP A 98 -2.25 16.79 -18.39
CA ASP A 98 -1.09 15.93 -18.48
C ASP A 98 -1.20 14.77 -17.47
N VAL A 99 -1.91 13.73 -17.90
CA VAL A 99 -2.11 12.49 -17.16
C VAL A 99 -0.81 11.82 -16.74
N PHE A 100 0.26 11.97 -17.52
CA PHE A 100 1.52 11.31 -17.24
C PHE A 100 2.31 12.04 -16.14
N ALA A 101 2.39 13.37 -16.21
CA ALA A 101 2.99 14.17 -15.16
C ALA A 101 2.18 14.10 -13.85
N ALA A 102 0.85 14.16 -13.93
CA ALA A 102 -0.02 14.05 -12.76
C ALA A 102 0.12 12.68 -12.07
N SER A 103 0.19 11.61 -12.87
CA SER A 103 0.44 10.26 -12.35
C SER A 103 1.81 10.12 -11.71
N PHE A 104 2.86 10.67 -12.34
CA PHE A 104 4.21 10.68 -11.75
C PHE A 104 4.21 11.40 -10.40
N TYR A 105 3.60 12.58 -10.31
CA TYR A 105 3.50 13.36 -9.06
C TYR A 105 2.92 12.54 -7.90
N LEU A 106 1.82 11.82 -8.15
CA LEU A 106 1.16 10.99 -7.14
C LEU A 106 1.95 9.71 -6.83
N ILE A 107 2.43 9.00 -7.84
CA ILE A 107 3.13 7.71 -7.66
C ILE A 107 4.50 7.90 -7.01
N SER A 108 5.25 8.92 -7.40
CA SER A 108 6.54 9.24 -6.79
C SER A 108 6.38 9.85 -5.40
N ARG A 109 5.14 10.15 -4.97
CA ARG A 109 4.84 10.91 -3.75
C ARG A 109 5.60 12.24 -3.71
N TYR A 110 5.60 12.95 -4.84
CA TYR A 110 6.37 14.18 -5.02
C TYR A 110 6.13 15.20 -3.88
N GLU A 111 4.88 15.34 -3.42
CA GLU A 111 4.50 16.24 -2.33
C GLU A 111 5.24 15.96 -1.00
N GLU A 112 5.67 14.72 -0.76
CA GLU A 112 6.38 14.35 0.48
C GLU A 112 7.87 14.69 0.44
N TYR A 113 8.41 15.08 -0.72
CA TYR A 113 9.77 15.64 -0.83
C TYR A 113 9.82 17.13 -0.52
N LEU A 114 8.67 17.83 -0.59
CA LEU A 114 8.57 19.24 -0.28
C LEU A 114 8.61 19.47 1.25
N PRO A 115 9.03 20.65 1.73
CA PRO A 115 9.01 20.96 3.14
C PRO A 115 7.60 20.80 3.74
N HIS A 116 7.49 20.02 4.81
CA HIS A 116 6.22 19.74 5.50
C HIS A 116 6.45 19.46 6.98
N VAL A 117 5.39 19.62 7.78
CA VAL A 117 5.40 19.27 9.20
C VAL A 117 4.95 17.82 9.34
N LYS A 118 5.80 16.98 9.93
CA LYS A 118 5.47 15.58 10.18
C LYS A 118 4.53 15.45 11.38
N ASP A 119 3.73 14.39 11.42
CA ASP A 119 2.91 14.06 12.59
C ASP A 119 3.72 13.47 13.76
N GLU A 120 3.05 13.12 14.86
CA GLU A 120 3.67 12.55 16.08
C GLU A 120 4.45 11.24 15.85
N HIS A 121 4.23 10.57 14.72
CA HIS A 121 4.93 9.34 14.34
C HIS A 121 5.94 9.58 13.20
N GLY A 122 6.19 10.83 12.82
CA GLY A 122 7.12 11.18 11.75
C GLY A 122 6.56 10.92 10.35
N ARG A 123 5.24 10.87 10.18
CA ARG A 123 4.58 10.60 8.89
C ARG A 123 4.17 11.90 8.21
N TYR A 124 4.06 11.87 6.89
CA TYR A 124 3.38 12.91 6.13
C TYR A 124 1.89 12.94 6.50
N PRO A 125 1.35 14.06 7.02
CA PRO A 125 -0.05 14.13 7.45
C PRO A 125 -1.01 13.96 6.27
N VAL A 126 -2.03 13.11 6.45
CA VAL A 126 -3.06 12.91 5.42
C VAL A 126 -3.74 14.22 5.01
N LYS A 127 -3.97 15.13 5.96
CA LYS A 127 -4.64 16.42 5.71
C LYS A 127 -3.88 17.34 4.77
N ASP A 128 -2.56 17.17 4.69
CA ASP A 128 -1.70 17.99 3.85
C ASP A 128 -1.63 17.46 2.42
N SER A 129 -2.02 16.19 2.21
CA SER A 129 -2.05 15.58 0.88
C SER A 129 -3.07 16.25 -0.04
N LEU A 130 -2.68 16.38 -1.31
CA LEU A 130 -3.57 16.83 -2.38
C LEU A 130 -4.87 16.01 -2.40
N ALA A 131 -4.75 14.69 -2.25
CA ALA A 131 -5.87 13.77 -2.26
C ALA A 131 -6.90 14.02 -1.14
N TYR A 132 -6.45 14.41 0.06
CA TYR A 132 -7.36 14.79 1.14
C TYR A 132 -8.00 16.15 0.87
N LYS A 133 -7.19 17.16 0.50
CA LYS A 133 -7.65 18.53 0.27
C LYS A 133 -8.76 18.61 -0.79
N TYR A 134 -8.67 17.77 -1.81
CA TYR A 134 -9.63 17.73 -2.92
C TYR A 134 -10.49 16.46 -2.95
N ASN A 135 -10.60 15.76 -1.81
CA ASN A 135 -11.56 14.67 -1.56
C ASN A 135 -11.51 13.51 -2.58
N PHE A 136 -10.32 13.08 -3.00
CA PHE A 136 -10.13 11.93 -3.90
C PHE A 136 -9.32 10.78 -3.30
N LEU A 137 -9.09 10.77 -1.98
CA LEU A 137 -8.39 9.67 -1.30
C LEU A 137 -8.96 8.29 -1.62
N GLU A 138 -10.29 8.17 -1.62
CA GLU A 138 -10.98 6.89 -1.79
C GLU A 138 -11.06 6.43 -3.25
N GLN A 139 -10.44 7.17 -4.19
CA GLN A 139 -10.40 6.84 -5.62
C GLN A 139 -8.97 6.48 -6.06
N PRO A 140 -8.77 5.37 -6.79
CA PRO A 140 -7.49 5.08 -7.44
C PRO A 140 -7.36 5.92 -8.71
N VAL A 141 -7.29 7.25 -8.57
CA VAL A 141 -7.38 8.23 -9.67
C VAL A 141 -6.41 7.94 -10.81
N VAL A 142 -5.19 7.48 -10.52
CA VAL A 142 -4.20 7.11 -11.55
C VAL A 142 -4.70 5.96 -12.41
N ASP A 143 -5.24 4.91 -11.79
CA ASP A 143 -5.81 3.78 -12.52
C ASP A 143 -7.03 4.21 -13.33
N ILE A 144 -7.91 5.03 -12.75
CA ILE A 144 -9.11 5.56 -13.45
C ILE A 144 -8.69 6.37 -14.67
N TRP A 145 -7.75 7.31 -14.52
CA TRP A 145 -7.26 8.12 -15.63
C TRP A 145 -6.67 7.25 -16.74
N MET A 146 -5.90 6.22 -16.41
CA MET A 146 -5.29 5.36 -17.43
C MET A 146 -6.32 4.53 -18.19
N TYR A 147 -7.39 4.05 -17.54
CA TYR A 147 -8.47 3.38 -18.26
C TYR A 147 -9.22 4.35 -19.19
N LYS A 148 -9.44 5.61 -18.78
CA LYS A 148 -9.99 6.63 -19.68
C LYS A 148 -9.06 6.96 -20.86
N VAL A 149 -7.74 7.00 -20.62
CA VAL A 149 -6.74 7.14 -21.70
C VAL A 149 -6.80 5.96 -22.65
N LEU A 150 -6.95 4.73 -22.13
CA LEU A 150 -7.13 3.53 -22.97
C LEU A 150 -8.38 3.63 -23.83
N ASP A 151 -9.52 4.05 -23.26
CA ASP A 151 -10.76 4.22 -24.02
C ASP A 151 -10.59 5.25 -25.14
N ALA A 152 -9.96 6.40 -24.86
CA ALA A 152 -9.66 7.41 -25.87
C ALA A 152 -8.70 6.90 -26.95
N LEU A 153 -7.70 6.10 -26.58
CA LEU A 153 -6.77 5.48 -27.53
C LEU A 153 -7.48 4.46 -28.43
N LEU A 154 -8.40 3.66 -27.90
CA LEU A 154 -9.13 2.64 -28.65
C LEU A 154 -10.11 3.26 -29.67
N VAL A 155 -10.58 4.49 -29.45
CA VAL A 155 -11.36 5.23 -30.46
C VAL A 155 -10.52 5.52 -31.70
N GLN A 156 -9.24 5.89 -31.53
CA GLN A 156 -8.35 6.22 -32.65
C GLN A 156 -7.58 5.00 -33.18
N PHE A 157 -7.31 4.02 -32.33
CA PHE A 157 -6.54 2.81 -32.63
C PHE A 157 -7.30 1.56 -32.15
N PRO A 158 -8.37 1.13 -32.86
CA PRO A 158 -9.21 0.00 -32.44
C PRO A 158 -8.44 -1.32 -32.30
N ASP A 159 -7.38 -1.50 -33.09
CA ASP A 159 -6.55 -2.70 -33.10
C ASP A 159 -5.44 -2.70 -32.03
N LEU A 160 -5.43 -1.74 -31.10
CA LEU A 160 -4.46 -1.69 -30.01
C LEU A 160 -4.60 -2.92 -29.11
N VAL A 161 -3.57 -3.76 -29.12
CA VAL A 161 -3.49 -4.93 -28.24
C VAL A 161 -3.08 -4.52 -26.82
N TYR A 162 -3.86 -4.95 -25.83
CA TYR A 162 -3.59 -4.73 -24.41
C TYR A 162 -4.01 -5.95 -23.58
N LYS A 163 -3.39 -6.13 -22.41
CA LYS A 163 -3.71 -7.23 -21.49
C LYS A 163 -4.58 -6.74 -20.34
N LYS A 164 -5.86 -7.14 -20.36
CA LYS A 164 -6.77 -6.92 -19.23
C LYS A 164 -6.24 -7.58 -17.96
N ARG A 165 -6.25 -6.83 -16.88
CA ARG A 165 -5.99 -7.35 -15.53
C ARG A 165 -7.26 -7.96 -14.96
N ALA A 166 -7.10 -8.87 -14.02
CA ALA A 166 -8.19 -9.32 -13.16
C ALA A 166 -8.08 -8.61 -11.82
N TYR A 167 -9.24 -8.36 -11.20
CA TYR A 167 -9.31 -7.91 -9.83
C TYR A 167 -8.52 -8.86 -8.90
N GLN A 168 -7.85 -8.30 -7.90
CA GLN A 168 -7.10 -9.06 -6.91
C GLN A 168 -7.42 -8.57 -5.51
N TYR A 169 -7.52 -9.51 -4.58
CA TYR A 169 -7.66 -9.22 -3.17
C TYR A 169 -6.48 -9.80 -2.39
N THR A 170 -5.92 -9.02 -1.46
CA THR A 170 -4.90 -9.49 -0.51
C THR A 170 -5.29 -9.10 0.90
N SER A 171 -5.38 -10.10 1.79
CA SER A 171 -5.65 -9.89 3.20
C SER A 171 -4.37 -9.93 4.02
N ILE A 172 -4.10 -8.85 4.75
CA ILE A 172 -2.91 -8.73 5.58
C ILE A 172 -3.33 -8.76 7.06
N ILE A 173 -2.67 -9.65 7.81
CA ILE A 173 -2.78 -9.70 9.27
C ILE A 173 -1.50 -9.15 9.89
N ASP A 174 -1.59 -7.99 10.54
CA ASP A 174 -0.51 -7.43 11.34
C ASP A 174 -0.51 -8.08 12.73
N VAL A 175 0.60 -8.73 13.09
CA VAL A 175 0.80 -9.40 14.38
C VAL A 175 1.82 -8.61 15.20
N THR A 176 1.36 -7.48 15.71
CA THR A 176 2.09 -6.61 16.64
C THR A 176 2.27 -7.25 18.00
N THR A 177 1.27 -8.05 18.42
CA THR A 177 1.32 -8.88 19.62
C THR A 177 0.63 -10.20 19.33
N SER A 178 1.36 -11.31 19.42
CA SER A 178 0.77 -12.64 19.21
C SER A 178 -0.22 -13.04 20.32
N HIS A 179 0.06 -12.66 21.57
CA HIS A 179 -0.74 -13.05 22.74
C HIS A 179 -0.94 -11.89 23.72
N CYS A 180 -2.17 -11.77 24.23
CA CYS A 180 -2.54 -10.74 25.20
C CYS A 180 -1.92 -11.03 26.58
N TYR A 181 -1.97 -12.30 27.01
CA TYR A 181 -1.52 -12.76 28.32
C TYR A 181 -0.57 -13.95 28.24
N ALA A 182 -0.85 -14.93 27.37
CA ALA A 182 -0.06 -16.14 27.25
C ALA A 182 1.39 -15.84 26.80
N HIS A 183 2.32 -16.70 27.22
CA HIS A 183 3.72 -16.71 26.78
C HIS A 183 4.52 -15.43 27.08
N ARG A 184 3.96 -14.48 27.84
CA ARG A 184 4.66 -13.33 28.39
C ARG A 184 5.50 -13.75 29.60
N GLY A 185 6.62 -13.05 29.81
CA GLY A 185 7.51 -13.31 30.94
C GLY A 185 6.80 -13.11 32.30
N ILE A 186 7.24 -13.86 33.32
CA ILE A 186 6.60 -13.94 34.65
C ILE A 186 6.39 -12.54 35.26
N MET A 187 7.44 -11.71 35.27
CA MET A 187 7.37 -10.35 35.82
C MET A 187 6.31 -9.48 35.13
N ARG A 188 6.16 -9.58 33.80
CA ARG A 188 5.13 -8.84 33.05
C ARG A 188 3.72 -9.36 33.36
N SER A 189 3.59 -10.68 33.56
CA SER A 189 2.33 -11.32 33.87
C SER A 189 1.84 -10.95 35.28
N LEU A 190 2.73 -10.95 36.27
CA LEU A 190 2.43 -10.56 37.65
C LEU A 190 2.20 -9.05 37.79
N GLY A 191 3.07 -8.21 37.21
CA GLY A 191 2.87 -6.75 37.22
C GLY A 191 1.58 -6.34 36.51
N GLY A 192 1.22 -7.01 35.42
CA GLY A 192 -0.06 -6.81 34.73
C GLY A 192 -1.27 -7.24 35.57
N LEU A 193 -1.16 -8.34 36.32
CA LEU A 193 -2.20 -8.77 37.26
C LEU A 193 -2.38 -7.73 38.38
N PHE A 194 -1.28 -7.30 39.00
CA PHE A 194 -1.30 -6.29 40.05
C PHE A 194 -1.96 -5.01 39.55
N LEU A 195 -1.53 -4.48 38.40
CA LEU A 195 -2.15 -3.29 37.80
C LEU A 195 -3.65 -3.49 37.51
N ASP A 196 -4.07 -4.64 36.99
CA ASP A 196 -5.47 -4.92 36.71
C ASP A 196 -6.31 -5.01 38.01
N VAL A 197 -5.75 -5.52 39.11
CA VAL A 197 -6.40 -5.55 40.44
C VAL A 197 -6.52 -4.14 41.02
N PHE A 198 -5.43 -3.38 41.06
CA PHE A 198 -5.40 -2.02 41.59
C PHE A 198 -6.27 -1.04 40.79
N THR A 199 -6.41 -1.26 39.48
CA THR A 199 -7.32 -0.47 38.63
C THR A 199 -8.75 -1.04 38.57
N LEU A 200 -9.08 -2.01 39.44
CA LEU A 200 -10.40 -2.64 39.59
C LEU A 200 -10.95 -3.27 38.29
N LYS A 201 -10.06 -3.71 37.39
CA LYS A 201 -10.41 -4.36 36.12
C LYS A 201 -10.60 -5.87 36.29
N PHE A 202 -11.50 -6.28 37.19
CA PHE A 202 -11.72 -7.69 37.57
C PHE A 202 -12.00 -8.63 36.40
N LYS A 203 -12.66 -8.16 35.34
CA LYS A 203 -12.87 -8.94 34.12
C LYS A 203 -11.55 -9.34 33.43
N ARG A 204 -10.56 -8.45 33.42
CA ARG A 204 -9.22 -8.72 32.86
C ARG A 204 -8.43 -9.67 33.77
N VAL A 205 -8.56 -9.50 35.07
CA VAL A 205 -8.00 -10.42 36.08
C VAL A 205 -8.47 -11.84 35.82
N PHE A 206 -9.80 -12.06 35.76
CA PHE A 206 -10.36 -13.38 35.50
C PHE A 206 -9.91 -13.96 34.15
N GLN A 207 -9.90 -13.15 33.09
CA GLN A 207 -9.44 -13.59 31.77
C GLN A 207 -7.96 -14.00 31.80
N ARG A 208 -7.09 -13.19 32.42
CA ARG A 208 -5.66 -13.47 32.56
C ARG A 208 -5.41 -14.78 33.31
N VAL A 209 -6.07 -14.98 34.44
CA VAL A 209 -5.97 -16.22 35.24
C VAL A 209 -6.47 -17.41 34.44
N SER A 210 -7.60 -17.30 33.73
CA SER A 210 -8.11 -18.37 32.87
C SER A 210 -7.12 -18.78 31.76
N VAL A 211 -6.42 -17.81 31.18
CA VAL A 211 -5.39 -18.05 30.15
C VAL A 211 -4.15 -18.74 30.71
N TRP A 212 -3.83 -18.56 32.00
CA TRP A 212 -2.72 -19.30 32.63
C TRP A 212 -3.01 -20.80 32.73
N PHE A 213 -4.25 -21.17 33.04
CA PHE A 213 -4.68 -22.57 33.05
C PHE A 213 -4.92 -23.15 31.65
N ASN A 214 -5.39 -22.31 30.71
CA ASN A 214 -5.60 -22.72 29.32
C ASN A 214 -5.16 -21.64 28.33
N PRO A 215 -3.89 -21.67 27.88
CA PRO A 215 -3.35 -20.70 26.92
C PRO A 215 -4.13 -20.59 25.60
N LYS A 216 -4.89 -21.64 25.21
CA LYS A 216 -5.74 -21.59 24.00
C LYS A 216 -6.87 -20.57 24.11
N LYS A 217 -7.24 -20.14 25.33
CA LYS A 217 -8.24 -19.10 25.57
C LYS A 217 -7.70 -17.68 25.45
N ASP A 218 -6.42 -17.49 25.09
CA ASP A 218 -5.88 -16.15 24.89
C ASP A 218 -6.66 -15.44 23.78
N PRO A 219 -7.21 -14.25 24.04
CA PRO A 219 -8.05 -13.57 23.07
C PRO A 219 -7.33 -13.26 21.75
N TYR A 220 -6.00 -13.11 21.75
CA TYR A 220 -5.24 -12.81 20.53
C TYR A 220 -4.78 -14.06 19.78
N ASN A 221 -4.98 -15.25 20.36
CA ASN A 221 -4.66 -16.52 19.74
C ASN A 221 -5.79 -16.98 18.81
N ASN A 222 -5.90 -16.34 17.64
CA ASN A 222 -6.93 -16.62 16.64
C ASN A 222 -6.35 -17.15 15.31
N PHE A 223 -5.07 -17.55 15.30
CA PHE A 223 -4.33 -17.91 14.08
C PHE A 223 -4.91 -19.13 13.35
N ASP A 224 -5.24 -20.21 14.06
CA ASP A 224 -5.81 -21.42 13.43
C ASP A 224 -7.15 -21.12 12.75
N TYR A 225 -8.00 -20.31 13.40
CA TYR A 225 -9.26 -19.86 12.84
C TYR A 225 -9.04 -19.01 11.59
N LEU A 226 -8.13 -18.04 11.63
CA LEU A 226 -7.81 -17.20 10.48
C LEU A 226 -7.26 -18.01 9.30
N ILE A 227 -6.36 -18.96 9.54
CA ILE A 227 -5.81 -19.84 8.50
C ILE A 227 -6.92 -20.66 7.84
N ASN A 228 -7.78 -21.28 8.65
CA ASN A 228 -8.90 -22.08 8.11
C ASN A 228 -9.88 -21.21 7.32
N LEU A 229 -10.14 -19.99 7.80
CA LEU A 229 -10.99 -19.03 7.11
C LEU A 229 -10.37 -18.58 5.77
N HIS A 230 -9.08 -18.30 5.72
CA HIS A 230 -8.37 -17.95 4.49
C HIS A 230 -8.40 -19.09 3.47
N LYS A 231 -8.15 -20.33 3.92
CA LYS A 231 -8.22 -21.53 3.07
C LYS A 231 -9.62 -21.75 2.51
N ALA A 232 -10.65 -21.68 3.35
CA ALA A 232 -12.03 -21.91 2.95
C ALA A 232 -12.51 -20.91 1.88
N ASN A 233 -11.97 -19.69 1.86
CA ASN A 233 -12.32 -18.65 0.90
C ASN A 233 -11.29 -18.49 -0.23
N THR A 234 -10.24 -19.32 -0.28
CA THR A 234 -9.12 -19.21 -1.26
C THR A 234 -8.51 -17.79 -1.30
N VAL A 235 -8.37 -17.16 -0.14
CA VAL A 235 -7.86 -15.79 0.00
C VAL A 235 -6.34 -15.80 -0.03
N LYS A 236 -5.75 -14.90 -0.83
CA LYS A 236 -4.32 -14.61 -0.70
C LYS A 236 -4.07 -13.87 0.62
N SER A 237 -3.53 -14.56 1.61
CA SER A 237 -3.27 -14.00 2.94
C SER A 237 -1.79 -13.91 3.30
N MET A 238 -1.46 -12.90 4.09
CA MET A 238 -0.10 -12.64 4.59
C MET A 238 -0.15 -12.27 6.07
N PHE A 239 0.78 -12.79 6.86
CA PHE A 239 0.94 -12.45 8.28
C PHE A 239 2.27 -11.72 8.47
N PHE A 240 2.21 -10.50 8.99
CA PHE A 240 3.40 -9.71 9.30
C PHE A 240 3.66 -9.76 10.81
N PHE A 241 4.65 -10.54 11.21
CA PHE A 241 4.98 -10.74 12.61
C PHE A 241 6.00 -9.72 13.09
N GLN A 242 5.70 -9.07 14.21
CA GLN A 242 6.69 -8.29 14.94
C GLN A 242 7.63 -9.25 15.66
N PHE A 243 8.88 -9.35 15.20
CA PHE A 243 9.91 -10.21 15.76
C PHE A 243 11.10 -9.39 16.28
N ALA A 244 10.80 -8.52 17.24
CA ALA A 244 11.73 -7.51 17.76
C ALA A 244 11.96 -7.65 19.27
N ASN A 245 13.00 -6.98 19.76
CA ASN A 245 13.23 -6.84 21.19
C ASN A 245 12.15 -5.96 21.84
N TYR A 246 11.94 -6.15 23.15
CA TYR A 246 10.94 -5.40 23.90
C TYR A 246 11.30 -3.90 23.98
N SER A 247 10.33 -3.02 23.71
CA SER A 247 10.48 -1.57 23.78
C SER A 247 9.20 -0.89 24.28
N THR A 248 9.22 0.44 24.38
CA THR A 248 8.03 1.25 24.72
C THR A 248 6.87 1.03 23.73
N PHE A 249 7.18 0.83 22.44
CA PHE A 249 6.18 0.66 21.37
C PHE A 249 6.02 -0.80 20.92
N ASP A 250 7.00 -1.66 21.23
CA ASP A 250 7.08 -3.04 20.77
C ASP A 250 6.98 -4.01 21.96
N LYS A 251 5.77 -4.50 22.23
CA LYS A 251 5.44 -5.24 23.45
C LYS A 251 5.08 -6.70 23.22
N ASN A 252 5.50 -7.28 22.09
CA ASN A 252 5.20 -8.66 21.72
C ASN A 252 5.82 -9.68 22.70
N VAL A 253 5.52 -10.96 22.48
CA VAL A 253 6.19 -12.10 23.10
C VAL A 253 7.66 -12.09 22.69
N SER A 254 8.54 -12.45 23.64
CA SER A 254 9.99 -12.46 23.41
C SER A 254 10.37 -13.37 22.23
N THR A 255 11.29 -12.90 21.40
CA THR A 255 11.85 -13.63 20.24
C THR A 255 12.59 -14.91 20.64
N THR A 256 12.98 -15.05 21.91
CA THR A 256 13.61 -16.26 22.45
C THR A 256 12.59 -17.35 22.82
N ASN A 257 11.30 -17.02 22.91
CA ASN A 257 10.26 -17.96 23.33
C ASN A 257 9.98 -19.02 22.25
N ASN A 258 10.21 -20.30 22.57
CA ASN A 258 10.01 -21.40 21.63
C ASN A 258 8.56 -21.59 21.19
N LYS A 259 7.56 -21.28 22.04
CA LYS A 259 6.14 -21.37 21.66
C LYS A 259 5.79 -20.29 20.64
N PHE A 260 6.38 -19.10 20.75
CA PHE A 260 6.20 -18.05 19.74
C PHE A 260 6.86 -18.42 18.41
N LYS A 261 8.10 -18.95 18.44
CA LYS A 261 8.76 -19.47 17.23
C LYS A 261 7.96 -20.59 16.57
N TYR A 262 7.41 -21.51 17.36
CA TYR A 262 6.55 -22.59 16.88
C TYR A 262 5.29 -22.06 16.20
N LEU A 263 4.60 -21.08 16.80
CA LEU A 263 3.45 -20.42 16.19
C LEU A 263 3.81 -19.81 14.83
N ILE A 264 4.93 -19.09 14.74
CA ILE A 264 5.35 -18.47 13.48
C ILE A 264 5.59 -19.55 12.41
N LYS A 265 6.24 -20.66 12.78
CA LYS A 265 6.44 -21.81 11.88
C LYS A 265 5.10 -22.40 11.42
N SER A 266 4.17 -22.65 12.33
CA SER A 266 2.87 -23.25 12.00
C SER A 266 2.04 -22.35 11.09
N VAL A 267 2.14 -21.02 11.23
CA VAL A 267 1.49 -20.07 10.30
C VAL A 267 2.20 -20.08 8.94
N ALA A 268 3.54 -20.16 8.92
CA ALA A 268 4.35 -20.19 7.70
C ALA A 268 4.17 -21.47 6.85
N ASP A 269 3.59 -22.53 7.41
CA ASP A 269 3.23 -23.74 6.68
C ASP A 269 2.02 -23.53 5.75
N TYR A 270 1.18 -22.52 6.03
CA TYR A 270 -0.08 -22.29 5.31
C TYR A 270 -0.23 -20.91 4.67
N SER A 271 0.49 -19.92 5.18
CA SER A 271 0.38 -18.52 4.73
C SER A 271 1.76 -17.89 4.59
N VAL A 272 1.83 -16.80 3.82
CA VAL A 272 3.06 -16.01 3.73
C VAL A 272 3.32 -15.33 5.07
N VAL A 273 4.50 -15.56 5.64
CA VAL A 273 4.98 -14.89 6.85
C VAL A 273 6.09 -13.90 6.49
N SER A 274 5.98 -12.68 6.99
CA SER A 274 7.01 -11.65 6.78
C SER A 274 7.15 -10.71 7.99
N LEU A 275 8.06 -9.73 7.89
CA LEU A 275 8.43 -8.88 9.02
C LEU A 275 7.49 -7.68 9.18
N ALA A 276 6.84 -7.55 10.34
CA ALA A 276 6.36 -6.27 10.83
C ALA A 276 7.50 -5.56 11.59
N ALA A 277 8.21 -4.69 10.90
CA ALA A 277 9.40 -4.01 11.39
C ALA A 277 9.06 -3.13 12.60
N SER A 278 9.89 -3.21 13.65
CA SER A 278 9.64 -2.52 14.92
C SER A 278 9.69 -1.01 14.82
N TYR A 279 9.19 -0.31 15.85
CA TYR A 279 9.29 1.14 15.91
C TYR A 279 10.74 1.64 15.88
N ASN A 280 11.64 0.90 16.56
CA ASN A 280 13.06 1.26 16.65
C ASN A 280 13.83 0.98 15.36
N SER A 281 13.45 -0.05 14.60
CA SER A 281 14.10 -0.39 13.31
C SER A 281 13.90 0.69 12.24
N PHE A 282 12.86 1.51 12.35
CA PHE A 282 12.56 2.57 11.37
C PHE A 282 13.71 3.57 11.19
N SER A 283 14.41 3.89 12.28
CA SER A 283 15.55 4.82 12.27
C SER A 283 16.90 4.11 12.40
N ASN A 284 16.94 2.77 12.31
CA ASN A 284 18.15 1.99 12.51
C ASN A 284 18.19 0.75 11.60
N LEU A 285 18.99 0.86 10.54
CA LEU A 285 19.17 -0.18 9.53
C LEU A 285 19.69 -1.51 10.10
N GLU A 286 20.58 -1.46 11.09
CA GLU A 286 21.17 -2.67 11.67
C GLU A 286 20.16 -3.43 12.52
N ILE A 287 19.30 -2.73 13.26
CA ILE A 287 18.16 -3.35 13.96
C ILE A 287 17.20 -3.99 12.93
N LEU A 288 16.90 -3.30 11.83
CA LEU A 288 16.03 -3.83 10.77
C LEU A 288 16.59 -5.12 10.15
N LYS A 289 17.89 -5.13 9.80
CA LYS A 289 18.58 -6.32 9.27
C LYS A 289 18.61 -7.46 10.30
N GLU A 290 18.83 -7.13 11.57
CA GLU A 290 18.84 -8.11 12.65
C GLU A 290 17.46 -8.77 12.83
N GLU A 291 16.39 -7.98 12.88
CA GLU A 291 15.00 -8.46 12.96
C GLU A 291 14.66 -9.36 11.76
N LYS A 292 15.01 -8.92 10.54
CA LYS A 292 14.83 -9.71 9.30
C LYS A 292 15.54 -11.05 9.40
N ARG A 293 16.82 -11.05 9.76
CA ARG A 293 17.66 -12.26 9.87
C ARG A 293 17.13 -13.22 10.93
N LYS A 294 16.76 -12.70 12.11
CA LYS A 294 16.22 -13.49 13.21
C LYS A 294 14.91 -14.16 12.84
N LEU A 295 14.00 -13.45 12.17
CA LEU A 295 12.73 -14.03 11.70
C LEU A 295 12.96 -15.06 10.58
N ALA A 296 13.84 -14.76 9.62
CA ALA A 296 14.21 -15.68 8.54
C ALA A 296 14.74 -17.02 9.09
N ALA A 297 15.56 -16.97 10.13
CA ALA A 297 16.09 -18.16 10.81
C ALA A 297 15.02 -18.97 11.56
N VAL A 298 13.90 -18.36 11.96
CA VAL A 298 12.79 -19.10 12.58
C VAL A 298 12.06 -19.94 11.55
N ILE A 299 11.79 -19.40 10.36
CA ILE A 299 11.01 -20.09 9.32
C ILE A 299 11.87 -20.82 8.28
N ASN A 300 13.20 -20.72 8.36
CA ASN A 300 14.17 -21.25 7.40
C ASN A 300 13.87 -20.83 5.95
N ARG A 301 13.42 -19.59 5.75
CA ARG A 301 13.08 -19.01 4.44
C ARG A 301 13.49 -17.54 4.40
N PRO A 302 13.87 -16.99 3.23
CA PRO A 302 14.19 -15.58 3.10
C PRO A 302 12.94 -14.71 3.31
N ILE A 303 13.07 -13.65 4.10
CA ILE A 303 12.03 -12.65 4.30
C ILE A 303 12.15 -11.59 3.21
N LYS A 304 11.17 -11.52 2.31
CA LYS A 304 11.19 -10.60 1.15
C LYS A 304 10.33 -9.35 1.35
N TYR A 305 9.35 -9.43 2.25
CA TYR A 305 8.32 -8.41 2.42
C TYR A 305 8.42 -7.73 3.77
N VAL A 306 7.99 -6.47 3.85
CA VAL A 306 8.04 -5.70 5.09
C VAL A 306 6.82 -4.80 5.24
N ARG A 307 6.46 -4.56 6.50
CA ARG A 307 5.54 -3.51 6.92
C ARG A 307 6.13 -2.80 8.12
N PHE A 308 6.17 -1.47 8.12
CA PHE A 308 6.54 -0.72 9.32
C PHE A 308 5.34 -0.51 10.25
N ARG A 309 5.61 -0.62 11.55
CA ARG A 309 4.66 -0.20 12.59
C ARG A 309 4.17 1.23 12.35
N TYR A 310 2.88 1.46 12.64
CA TYR A 310 2.18 2.74 12.47
C TYR A 310 2.10 3.25 11.01
N ASN A 311 2.41 2.41 10.02
CA ASN A 311 2.51 2.76 8.61
C ASN A 311 3.47 3.94 8.37
N ARG A 312 4.60 3.94 9.09
CA ARG A 312 5.63 4.99 8.97
C ARG A 312 6.36 4.85 7.66
N VAL A 313 6.33 5.91 6.87
CA VAL A 313 7.09 6.06 5.62
C VAL A 313 7.59 7.48 5.57
N GLU A 314 8.91 7.61 5.51
CA GLU A 314 9.65 8.84 5.30
C GLU A 314 10.39 8.73 3.96
N ILE A 315 10.04 9.58 3.01
CA ILE A 315 10.57 9.53 1.65
C ILE A 315 11.79 10.45 1.55
N PRO A 316 12.91 10.01 0.94
CA PRO A 316 13.17 8.67 0.40
C PRO A 316 13.77 7.69 1.43
N ALA A 317 14.08 8.15 2.65
CA ALA A 317 14.93 7.44 3.62
C ALA A 317 14.45 6.02 3.95
N THR A 318 13.14 5.82 4.14
CA THR A 318 12.55 4.50 4.41
C THR A 318 12.84 3.52 3.29
N TYR A 319 12.62 3.90 2.03
CA TYR A 319 12.80 2.99 0.91
C TYR A 319 14.26 2.68 0.61
N LYS A 320 15.18 3.64 0.85
CA LYS A 320 16.62 3.38 0.84
C LYS A 320 17.00 2.33 1.87
N ALA A 321 16.58 2.52 3.13
CA ALA A 321 16.85 1.56 4.20
C ALA A 321 16.29 0.16 3.90
N LEU A 322 15.11 0.08 3.27
CA LEU A 322 14.53 -1.20 2.87
C LEU A 322 15.33 -1.90 1.76
N VAL A 323 15.84 -1.14 0.77
CA VAL A 323 16.73 -1.68 -0.27
C VAL A 323 18.06 -2.15 0.34
N ASP A 324 18.66 -1.36 1.23
CA ASP A 324 19.92 -1.70 1.91
C ASP A 324 19.77 -2.91 2.87
N ALA A 325 18.56 -3.14 3.37
CA ALA A 325 18.19 -4.34 4.13
C ALA A 325 17.73 -5.50 3.23
N ASP A 326 17.84 -5.39 1.90
CA ASP A 326 17.48 -6.39 0.88
C ASP A 326 16.00 -6.83 0.94
N PHE A 327 15.09 -5.91 1.28
CA PHE A 327 13.66 -6.12 1.05
C PHE A 327 13.29 -5.85 -0.41
N ARG A 328 12.34 -6.62 -0.93
CA ARG A 328 11.92 -6.53 -2.34
C ARG A 328 10.54 -5.91 -2.51
N GLU A 329 9.66 -6.11 -1.54
CA GLU A 329 8.33 -5.51 -1.56
C GLU A 329 7.95 -4.90 -0.20
N ASP A 330 7.40 -3.70 -0.25
CA ASP A 330 6.86 -2.97 0.90
C ASP A 330 5.33 -2.96 0.83
N PHE A 331 4.68 -3.18 1.97
CA PHE A 331 3.23 -3.07 2.09
C PHE A 331 2.81 -1.90 2.99
N THR A 332 3.72 -0.98 3.34
CA THR A 332 3.48 0.08 4.35
C THR A 332 2.71 1.28 3.79
N MET A 333 2.70 1.50 2.48
CA MET A 333 2.12 2.72 1.89
C MET A 333 0.59 2.75 1.91
N GLY A 334 0.03 3.47 2.88
CA GLY A 334 -1.40 3.76 2.98
C GLY A 334 -1.69 4.64 4.20
N TYR A 335 -2.96 4.89 4.48
CA TYR A 335 -3.39 5.70 5.62
C TYR A 335 -3.92 4.84 6.77
N THR A 336 -3.48 5.15 8.00
CA THR A 336 -3.86 4.37 9.20
C THR A 336 -5.31 4.66 9.63
N HIS A 337 -5.73 5.92 9.58
CA HIS A 337 -7.01 6.38 10.17
C HIS A 337 -8.04 6.86 9.14
N CYS A 338 -7.73 6.73 7.85
CA CYS A 338 -8.62 7.07 6.74
C CYS A 338 -8.55 5.95 5.71
N MET A 339 -9.65 5.71 5.00
CA MET A 339 -9.63 4.84 3.82
C MET A 339 -9.09 5.64 2.62
N GLY A 340 -8.40 4.95 1.71
CA GLY A 340 -7.95 5.54 0.45
C GLY A 340 -6.51 5.22 0.06
N PHE A 341 -6.15 5.63 -1.15
CA PHE A 341 -4.89 5.33 -1.81
C PHE A 341 -3.90 6.48 -1.63
N ARG A 342 -2.89 6.29 -0.76
CA ARG A 342 -1.87 7.32 -0.50
C ARG A 342 -1.13 7.74 -1.77
N ALA A 343 -0.82 6.83 -2.69
CA ALA A 343 -0.17 7.14 -3.96
C ALA A 343 -1.16 7.40 -5.12
N GLY A 344 -2.47 7.56 -4.84
CA GLY A 344 -3.50 7.73 -5.88
C GLY A 344 -3.69 6.52 -6.80
N THR A 345 -3.08 5.38 -6.48
CA THR A 345 -3.17 4.14 -7.27
C THR A 345 -3.42 2.93 -6.39
N CYS A 346 -4.15 1.96 -6.93
CA CYS A 346 -4.34 0.63 -6.37
C CYS A 346 -3.34 -0.40 -6.92
N SER A 347 -2.50 0.01 -7.86
CA SER A 347 -1.55 -0.84 -8.56
C SER A 347 -0.19 -0.83 -7.88
N PRO A 348 0.46 -1.99 -7.70
CA PRO A 348 1.83 -2.01 -7.21
C PRO A 348 2.79 -1.30 -8.17
N PHE A 349 3.70 -0.50 -7.63
CA PHE A 349 4.66 0.30 -8.39
C PHE A 349 6.07 0.19 -7.79
N SER A 350 7.10 0.51 -8.56
CA SER A 350 8.47 0.53 -8.01
C SER A 350 8.78 1.90 -7.44
N PHE A 351 9.45 1.99 -6.30
CA PHE A 351 9.80 3.31 -5.75
C PHE A 351 10.71 4.08 -6.73
N TYR A 352 10.40 5.35 -6.99
CA TYR A 352 11.25 6.25 -7.76
C TYR A 352 11.87 7.27 -6.80
N ASP A 353 13.19 7.24 -6.69
CA ASP A 353 13.94 8.21 -5.89
C ASP A 353 14.22 9.45 -6.73
N ILE A 354 13.59 10.58 -6.37
CA ILE A 354 13.71 11.83 -7.12
C ILE A 354 15.10 12.44 -6.95
N HIS A 355 15.72 12.32 -5.78
CA HIS A 355 17.08 12.85 -5.59
C HIS A 355 18.11 12.12 -6.44
N LEU A 356 17.90 10.82 -6.68
CA LEU A 356 18.78 9.99 -7.51
C LEU A 356 18.32 9.89 -8.97
N GLU A 357 17.18 10.50 -9.33
CA GLU A 357 16.50 10.35 -10.63
C GLU A 357 16.48 8.90 -11.15
N SER A 358 16.15 7.96 -10.26
CA SER A 358 16.24 6.53 -10.57
C SER A 358 15.20 5.69 -9.85
N GLN A 359 14.70 4.70 -10.58
CA GLN A 359 13.85 3.65 -10.02
C GLN A 359 14.68 2.73 -9.11
N GLN A 360 14.22 2.56 -7.88
CA GLN A 360 14.83 1.69 -6.89
C GLN A 360 14.29 0.26 -7.00
N PRO A 361 15.08 -0.76 -6.61
CA PRO A 361 14.71 -2.17 -6.73
C PRO A 361 13.75 -2.64 -5.62
N ILE A 362 12.79 -1.81 -5.24
CA ILE A 362 11.75 -2.10 -4.25
C ILE A 362 10.37 -1.77 -4.81
N LYS A 363 9.45 -2.73 -4.68
CA LYS A 363 8.05 -2.59 -5.12
C LYS A 363 7.15 -2.22 -3.94
N ILE A 364 6.37 -1.18 -4.09
CA ILE A 364 5.39 -0.73 -3.11
C ILE A 364 4.02 -1.31 -3.49
N HIS A 365 3.39 -1.97 -2.55
CA HIS A 365 2.01 -2.42 -2.60
C HIS A 365 1.14 -1.47 -1.78
N PRO A 366 0.42 -0.54 -2.43
CA PRO A 366 -0.45 0.36 -1.71
C PRO A 366 -1.61 -0.42 -1.08
N PHE A 367 -2.06 0.04 0.10
CA PHE A 367 -3.29 -0.44 0.71
C PHE A 367 -4.30 0.69 0.86
N ALA A 368 -5.58 0.33 0.83
CA ALA A 368 -6.68 1.29 0.93
C ALA A 368 -7.46 1.19 2.24
N VAL A 369 -7.35 0.06 2.95
CA VAL A 369 -8.14 -0.20 4.15
C VAL A 369 -7.24 -0.68 5.28
N HIS A 370 -7.30 0.05 6.38
CA HIS A 370 -6.71 -0.37 7.64
C HIS A 370 -7.82 -0.50 8.69
N ASN A 371 -7.72 -1.48 9.57
CA ASN A 371 -8.77 -1.70 10.57
C ASN A 371 -9.06 -0.46 11.45
N TYR A 372 -8.04 0.32 11.84
CA TYR A 372 -8.20 1.60 12.54
C TYR A 372 -9.07 2.62 11.79
N SER A 373 -9.06 2.65 10.44
CA SER A 373 -9.96 3.53 9.68
C SER A 373 -11.41 3.06 9.71
N LEU A 374 -11.67 1.78 9.99
CA LEU A 374 -13.01 1.22 10.12
C LEU A 374 -13.58 1.39 11.54
N ILE A 375 -12.73 1.34 12.57
CA ILE A 375 -13.13 1.50 13.98
C ILE A 375 -13.77 2.87 14.25
N THR A 376 -13.37 3.90 13.50
CA THR A 376 -13.93 5.25 13.62
C THR A 376 -15.37 5.36 13.11
N LEU A 377 -15.87 4.35 12.40
CA LEU A 377 -17.21 4.35 11.82
C LEU A 377 -18.28 3.97 12.85
N LYS A 378 -19.45 4.60 12.72
CA LYS A 378 -20.50 4.55 13.74
C LYS A 378 -21.21 3.20 13.84
N ASN A 379 -21.28 2.40 12.78
CA ASN A 379 -21.98 1.11 12.75
C ASN A 379 -21.51 0.24 11.57
N GLU A 380 -21.88 -1.03 11.58
CA GLU A 380 -21.49 -2.01 10.54
C GLU A 380 -22.02 -1.62 9.15
N LYS A 381 -23.24 -1.05 9.06
CA LYS A 381 -23.80 -0.56 7.79
C LYS A 381 -22.91 0.51 7.15
N ALA A 382 -22.33 1.41 7.95
CA ALA A 382 -21.41 2.43 7.46
C ALA A 382 -20.07 1.83 6.99
N ILE A 383 -19.57 0.80 7.69
CA ILE A 383 -18.37 0.04 7.30
C ILE A 383 -18.59 -0.57 5.91
N PHE A 384 -19.65 -1.35 5.74
CA PHE A 384 -19.92 -2.03 4.47
C PHE A 384 -20.28 -1.05 3.35
N LYS A 385 -20.98 0.06 3.62
CA LYS A 385 -21.23 1.10 2.61
C LYS A 385 -19.94 1.66 2.03
N LYS A 386 -18.94 1.96 2.88
CA LYS A 386 -17.64 2.47 2.42
C LYS A 386 -16.83 1.41 1.68
N LEU A 387 -16.79 0.18 2.21
CA LEU A 387 -16.08 -0.92 1.55
C LEU A 387 -16.71 -1.29 0.20
N ASP A 388 -18.04 -1.28 0.10
CA ASP A 388 -18.76 -1.47 -1.15
C ASP A 388 -18.38 -0.38 -2.16
N ALA A 389 -18.44 0.89 -1.78
CA ALA A 389 -18.06 1.98 -2.68
C ALA A 389 -16.62 1.81 -3.21
N LEU A 390 -15.67 1.50 -2.34
CA LEU A 390 -14.27 1.25 -2.70
C LEU A 390 -14.12 0.03 -3.63
N TYR A 391 -14.81 -1.06 -3.31
CA TYR A 391 -14.80 -2.29 -4.10
C TYR A 391 -15.31 -2.05 -5.53
N HIS A 392 -16.45 -1.36 -5.69
CA HIS A 392 -16.97 -1.05 -7.02
C HIS A 392 -16.00 -0.17 -7.83
N GLN A 393 -15.31 0.79 -7.20
CA GLN A 393 -14.29 1.60 -7.89
C GLN A 393 -13.12 0.73 -8.37
N LEU A 394 -12.66 -0.19 -7.54
CA LEU A 394 -11.57 -1.11 -7.90
C LEU A 394 -11.96 -2.07 -9.03
N HIS A 395 -13.20 -2.55 -9.07
CA HIS A 395 -13.67 -3.42 -10.15
C HIS A 395 -13.70 -2.71 -11.51
N LYS A 396 -14.03 -1.41 -11.54
CA LYS A 396 -14.01 -0.63 -12.79
C LYS A 396 -12.62 -0.59 -13.44
N VAL A 397 -11.55 -0.67 -12.65
CA VAL A 397 -10.17 -0.61 -13.12
C VAL A 397 -9.41 -1.94 -12.97
N ASN A 398 -10.13 -3.02 -12.66
CA ASN A 398 -9.58 -4.35 -12.34
C ASN A 398 -8.36 -4.26 -11.40
N GLY A 399 -8.51 -3.45 -10.34
CA GLY A 399 -7.45 -3.08 -9.42
C GLY A 399 -7.17 -4.13 -8.35
N THR A 400 -6.22 -3.83 -7.47
CA THR A 400 -5.93 -4.66 -6.29
C THR A 400 -6.49 -4.02 -5.02
N LEU A 401 -7.28 -4.76 -4.24
CA LEU A 401 -7.68 -4.39 -2.89
C LEU A 401 -6.75 -5.06 -1.87
N VAL A 402 -6.01 -4.24 -1.11
CA VAL A 402 -5.26 -4.69 0.06
C VAL A 402 -5.94 -4.17 1.32
N THR A 403 -6.26 -5.10 2.24
CA THR A 403 -6.85 -4.77 3.54
C THR A 403 -5.95 -5.24 4.68
N ILE A 404 -5.86 -4.45 5.74
CA ILE A 404 -5.02 -4.74 6.90
C ILE A 404 -5.86 -4.83 8.17
N PHE A 405 -5.71 -5.95 8.87
CA PHE A 405 -6.29 -6.17 10.18
C PHE A 405 -5.22 -6.62 11.16
N SER A 406 -5.30 -6.17 12.41
CA SER A 406 -4.48 -6.75 13.48
C SER A 406 -5.17 -7.94 14.12
N ASN A 407 -4.44 -9.01 14.45
CA ASN A 407 -4.98 -10.13 15.24
C ASN A 407 -5.57 -9.67 16.58
N GLU A 408 -4.97 -8.62 17.17
CA GLU A 408 -5.43 -8.00 18.42
C GLU A 408 -6.87 -7.47 18.33
N LEU A 409 -7.22 -6.83 17.21
CA LEU A 409 -8.57 -6.32 16.96
C LEU A 409 -9.57 -7.47 16.75
N LEU A 410 -9.19 -8.44 15.93
CA LEU A 410 -10.06 -9.56 15.55
C LEU A 410 -10.41 -10.44 16.76
N GLY A 411 -9.46 -10.61 17.67
CA GLY A 411 -9.62 -11.42 18.87
C GLY A 411 -10.04 -10.63 20.13
N GLY A 412 -9.85 -9.31 20.12
CA GLY A 412 -10.17 -8.43 21.23
C GLY A 412 -11.67 -8.19 21.39
N LYS A 413 -12.12 -7.98 22.63
CA LYS A 413 -13.49 -7.51 22.90
C LYS A 413 -13.58 -6.02 22.57
N GLN A 414 -14.40 -5.69 21.59
CA GLN A 414 -14.62 -4.33 21.09
C GLN A 414 -16.12 -4.07 20.92
N ARG A 415 -16.45 -2.86 20.45
CA ARG A 415 -17.83 -2.47 20.15
C ARG A 415 -18.52 -3.41 19.16
N PHE A 416 -17.80 -3.88 18.14
CA PHE A 416 -18.31 -4.79 17.12
C PHE A 416 -17.64 -6.16 17.22
N ASN A 417 -18.30 -7.18 16.67
CA ASN A 417 -17.66 -8.47 16.46
C ASN A 417 -16.79 -8.41 15.20
N TRP A 418 -15.55 -7.94 15.37
CA TRP A 418 -14.61 -7.76 14.26
C TRP A 418 -14.26 -9.05 13.53
N MET A 419 -14.31 -10.21 14.20
CA MET A 419 -14.09 -11.48 13.52
C MET A 419 -15.19 -11.77 12.49
N ASN A 420 -16.46 -11.56 12.87
CA ASN A 420 -17.59 -11.72 11.96
C ASN A 420 -17.58 -10.71 10.81
N ILE A 421 -17.24 -9.44 11.11
CA ILE A 421 -17.08 -8.40 10.08
C ILE A 421 -15.96 -8.82 9.11
N TYR A 422 -14.82 -9.28 9.62
CA TYR A 422 -13.70 -9.72 8.81
C TYR A 422 -14.06 -10.92 7.92
N GLU A 423 -14.74 -11.93 8.46
CA GLU A 423 -15.26 -13.05 7.68
C GLU A 423 -16.19 -12.59 6.54
N THR A 424 -17.09 -11.65 6.84
CA THR A 424 -17.99 -11.06 5.82
C THR A 424 -17.21 -10.31 4.75
N ILE A 425 -16.17 -9.55 5.13
CA ILE A 425 -15.27 -8.83 4.21
C ILE A 425 -14.59 -9.82 3.26
N LEU A 426 -14.04 -10.92 3.80
CA LEU A 426 -13.38 -11.93 2.98
C LEU A 426 -14.33 -12.57 1.97
N LYS A 427 -15.54 -12.96 2.40
CA LYS A 427 -16.54 -13.57 1.51
C LYS A 427 -17.03 -12.61 0.42
N LYS A 428 -17.20 -11.34 0.76
CA LYS A 428 -17.81 -10.35 -0.14
C LYS A 428 -16.83 -9.74 -1.13
N TYR A 429 -15.57 -9.55 -0.74
CA TYR A 429 -14.61 -8.73 -1.51
C TYR A 429 -13.40 -9.51 -2.03
N ASN A 430 -13.31 -10.83 -1.83
CA ASN A 430 -12.28 -11.65 -2.45
C ASN A 430 -12.66 -12.18 -3.84
N VAL A 431 -13.88 -11.91 -4.30
CA VAL A 431 -14.49 -12.52 -5.50
C VAL A 431 -14.27 -11.72 -6.78
#